data_AF-A0A920IRR0-F1
#
_entry.id   AF-A0A920IRR0-F1
#
_cell.length_a   1.000
_cell.length_b   1.000
_cell.length_c   1.000
_cell.angle_alpha   90.00
_cell.angle_beta   90.00
_cell.angle_gamma   90.00
#
_symmetry.space_group_name_H-M   'P 1'
#
loop_
_entity.id
_entity.type
_entity.pdbx_description
1 polymer ?
#
loop_
_entity_poly.entity_id
_entity_poly.type
_entity_poly.pdbx_seq_one_letter_code
_entity_poly.pdbx_strand_id
1 'polypeptide(L)' 'MVTTGRHDPCVGIRATPIAEAMLALVLIDHALRHRGQNADVAHTVPPVPGSSAKE' A
#
# COMPACT_ATOMS: atom_id res chain seq x y z
N MET A 1 38.07 -1.65 -30.56
CA MET A 1 37.35 -2.92 -30.41
C MET A 1 35.90 -2.56 -30.13
N VAL A 2 34.98 -2.70 -31.09
CA VAL A 2 33.56 -2.39 -30.89
C VAL A 2 32.87 -3.69 -30.46
N THR A 3 32.26 -3.68 -29.28
CA THR A 3 31.48 -4.82 -28.78
C THR A 3 30.13 -4.81 -29.50
N THR A 4 29.93 -5.73 -30.43
CA THR A 4 28.65 -5.90 -31.13
C THR A 4 27.69 -6.71 -30.25
N GLY A 5 26.64 -6.06 -29.73
CA GLY A 5 25.63 -6.70 -28.87
C GLY A 5 24.30 -5.96 -28.91
N ARG A 6 23.23 -6.61 -28.44
CA ARG A 6 21.88 -6.01 -28.41
C ARG A 6 21.78 -5.03 -27.25
N HIS A 7 21.74 -3.74 -27.55
CA HIS A 7 21.36 -2.70 -26.60
C HIS A 7 19.89 -2.35 -26.79
N ASP A 8 19.18 -2.22 -25.68
CA ASP A 8 17.85 -1.62 -25.71
C ASP A 8 18.02 -0.11 -25.97
N PRO A 9 17.44 0.45 -27.05
CA PRO A 9 17.52 1.88 -27.33
C PRO A 9 16.74 2.71 -26.29
N CYS A 10 15.80 2.08 -25.56
CA CYS A 10 15.14 2.62 -24.39
C CYS A 10 14.73 1.49 -23.43
N VAL A 11 15.49 1.31 -22.35
CA VAL A 11 15.16 0.33 -21.30
C VAL A 11 13.90 0.71 -20.50
N GLY A 12 13.46 1.97 -20.57
CA GLY A 12 12.36 2.51 -19.77
C GLY A 12 11.00 1.87 -20.04
N ILE A 13 10.73 1.45 -21.29
CA ILE A 13 9.48 0.75 -21.64
C ILE A 13 9.33 -0.55 -20.86
N ARG A 14 10.45 -1.20 -20.52
CA ARG A 14 10.44 -2.44 -19.75
C ARG A 14 10.19 -2.20 -18.26
N ALA A 15 10.32 -0.97 -17.78
CA ALA A 15 10.12 -0.63 -16.37
C ALA A 15 8.66 -0.35 -16.00
N THR A 16 7.76 -0.13 -16.96
CA THR A 16 6.34 0.14 -16.67
C THR A 16 5.66 -0.96 -15.85
N PRO A 17 5.75 -2.28 -16.18
CA PRO A 17 5.13 -3.30 -15.34
C PRO A 17 5.79 -3.41 -13.96
N ILE A 18 7.07 -3.05 -13.84
CA ILE A 18 7.78 -3.03 -12.56
C ILE A 18 7.20 -1.92 -11.67
N ALA A 19 7.03 -0.71 -12.23
CA ALA A 19 6.47 0.42 -11.51
C ALA A 19 5.02 0.15 -11.06
N GLU A 20 4.20 -0.44 -11.93
CA GLU A 20 2.82 -0.85 -11.59
C GLU A 20 2.78 -1.86 -10.44
N ALA A 21 3.63 -2.89 -10.48
CA ALA A 21 3.71 -3.89 -9.42
C ALA A 21 4.18 -3.29 -8.10
N MET A 22 5.22 -2.45 -8.13
CA MET A 22 5.74 -1.78 -6.94
C MET A 22 4.70 -0.85 -6.31
N LEU A 23 3.95 -0.12 -7.13
CA LEU A 23 2.85 0.72 -6.64
C LEU A 23 1.75 -0.12 -5.98
N ALA A 24 1.35 -1.24 -6.59
CA ALA A 24 0.36 -2.14 -6.02
C ALA A 24 0.82 -2.72 -4.67
N LEU A 25 2.10 -3.10 -4.55
CA LEU A 25 2.69 -3.60 -3.30
C LEU A 25 2.69 -2.55 -2.19
N VAL A 26 3.05 -1.31 -2.51
CA VAL A 26 3.02 -0.20 -1.53
C VAL A 26 1.58 0.07 -1.08
N LEU A 27 0.62 0.10 -2.02
CA LEU A 27 -0.78 0.33 -1.68
C LEU A 27 -1.35 -0.76 -0.78
N ILE A 28 -1.06 -2.04 -1.05
CA ILE A 28 -1.57 -3.13 -0.20
C ILE A 28 -0.92 -3.14 1.18
N ASP A 29 0.37 -2.84 1.30
CA ASP A 29 1.04 -2.70 2.60
C ASP A 29 0.38 -1.60 3.44
N HIS A 30 0.17 -0.43 2.84
CA HIS A 30 -0.50 0.67 3.54
C HIS A 30 -1.96 0.37 3.87
N ALA A 31 -2.70 -0.32 2.99
CA ALA A 31 -4.06 -0.75 3.28
C ALA A 31 -4.12 -1.73 4.48
N LEU A 32 -3.20 -2.69 4.55
CA LEU A 32 -3.12 -3.65 5.65
C LEU A 32 -2.71 -2.98 6.97
N ARG A 33 -1.78 -2.01 6.93
CA ARG A 33 -1.41 -1.23 8.12
C ARG A 33 -2.57 -0.41 8.66
N HIS A 34 -3.26 0.31 7.77
CA HIS A 34 -4.44 1.09 8.14
C HIS A 34 -5.50 0.19 8.79
N ARG A 35 -5.74 -0.99 8.20
CA ARG A 35 -6.64 -2.00 8.77
C ARG A 35 -6.16 -2.54 10.11
N GLY A 36 -4.87 -2.79 10.28
CA GLY A 36 -4.32 -3.28 11.55
C GLY A 36 -4.44 -2.27 12.70
N GLN A 37 -4.33 -0.98 12.40
CA GLN A 37 -4.40 0.09 13.41
C GLN A 37 -5.84 0.50 13.76
N ASN A 38 -6.70 0.60 12.76
CA ASN A 38 -8.03 1.18 12.92
C ASN A 38 -9.17 0.17 12.80
N ALA A 39 -8.83 -1.13 12.65
CA ALA A 39 -9.72 -2.27 12.47
C ALA A 39 -11.12 -1.88 11.98
N ASP A 40 -11.18 -1.50 10.69
CA ASP A 40 -12.38 -1.27 9.89
C ASP A 40 -13.56 -0.74 10.72
N VAL A 41 -13.70 0.58 10.93
CA VAL A 41 -14.67 1.35 10.11
C VAL A 41 -15.20 2.55 10.89
N ALA A 42 -15.73 3.52 10.14
CA ALA A 42 -16.54 4.62 10.66
C ALA A 42 -17.86 4.13 11.28
N HIS A 43 -18.06 4.42 12.55
CA HIS A 43 -19.31 4.13 13.24
C HIS A 43 -20.33 5.24 12.95
N THR A 44 -21.48 4.87 12.38
CA THR A 44 -22.62 5.77 12.14
C THR A 44 -23.47 6.01 13.39
N VAL A 45 -23.01 5.52 14.54
CA VAL A 45 -23.70 5.52 15.83
C VAL A 45 -22.80 6.03 16.95
N PRO A 46 -23.36 6.76 17.93
CA PRO A 46 -22.58 7.41 18.97
C PRO A 46 -22.02 6.41 20.00
N PRO A 47 -20.86 6.73 20.63
CA PRO A 47 -20.25 5.89 21.66
C PRO A 47 -21.14 5.69 22.90
N VAL A 48 -21.16 4.48 23.47
CA VAL A 48 -21.91 4.19 24.71
C VAL A 48 -21.16 4.79 25.91
N PRO A 49 -21.82 5.52 26.83
CA PRO A 49 -21.19 6.06 28.02
C PRO A 49 -20.79 4.96 29.01
N GLY A 50 -19.65 5.11 29.69
CA GLY A 50 -19.17 4.14 30.69
C GLY A 50 -19.96 4.16 31.99
N SER A 51 -20.17 2.98 32.62
CA SER A 51 -20.71 2.87 33.98
C SER A 51 -19.58 3.02 35.00
N SER A 52 -19.57 4.12 35.74
CA SER A 52 -18.76 4.26 36.95
C SER A 52 -19.47 3.57 38.11
N ALA A 53 -19.23 2.27 38.29
CA ALA A 53 -19.48 1.62 39.58
C ALA A 53 -18.31 1.93 40.51
N LYS A 54 -18.64 2.73 41.51
CA LYS A 54 -17.80 3.21 42.59
C LYS A 54 -17.59 2.08 43.61
N GLU A 55 -16.34 1.79 43.95
CA GLU A 55 -15.91 1.44 45.31
C GLU A 55 -14.57 2.11 45.60
#